data_AF-A0A9X3P583-F1
#
_entry.id   AF-A0A9X3P583-F1
#
_cell.length_a   1.000
_cell.length_b   1.000
_cell.length_c   1.000
_cell.angle_alpha   90.00
_cell.angle_beta   90.00
_cell.angle_gamma   90.00
#
_symmetry.space_group_name_H-M   'P 1'
#
loop_
_entity.id
_entity.type
_entity.pdbx_description
1 polymer ?
#
loop_
_entity_poly.entity_id
_entity_poly.type
_entity_poly.pdbx_seq_one_letter_code
_entity_poly.pdbx_strand_id
1 'polypeptide(L)'
;MDHPPRAGGPPPSSRSAPARIAPQYLPAPNRNPPPQPDGTRTGTTGAIPRNQPAAPREPAPASTRSTGRTDLDPPYSTLLQTQTDAARVVLGLILLAAPVIAAVSAYLLPTIRTIQLSRIEGLSVFGSAETIGPANYDAVFAEGAFSEGLTSLAGPTAAMILAGAVLAPLAAWLLHRAGPRLRTAARIAWSLTAIAFAPAALSVAWLIGRIVSESDREASLYDWSGLSAGVVVGLGVLAGLAAMRGTGTGRKSGLLVTACLAAFAIAAAGLQTFAYSIVSGLPKDIETPVAQIFNGLYSGISPGLSTAKSVLLMAILAALGVGAALVYIAARTRIDVIPAPADQDPDDDASDGGTPVDPAPTRPAANLLGIAALVLLLAAVGFYLLPWLARMGEDTSEGADLWLAIRRTWGPPLITTAVALPVAVLGGYAIGALRPLGNASRWLLIVFAPWLFIGTGPLGAANLEAVAGEGEYMVIGSFPPRAWIAIPLLFVFTALFWGLEDRRRAALMQGAEPGAARLAFLNAAWPMTALMGLALLLVNAQDLFWQQLTFQDMLSSGPMISALENLELEQSGVALGFPVPLLILYALAAIAAAVWYLPRLAIRVGKD
;
A
#
# COMPACT_ATOMS: atom_id res chain seq x y z
N MET A 1 -32.56 12.14 -61.19
CA MET A 1 -31.90 10.85 -60.86
C MET A 1 -32.60 10.35 -59.63
N ASP A 2 -33.61 9.52 -59.87
CA ASP A 2 -34.56 9.01 -58.88
C ASP A 2 -33.98 7.76 -58.20
N HIS A 3 -33.92 7.78 -56.87
CA HIS A 3 -33.63 6.58 -56.08
C HIS A 3 -34.95 5.98 -55.57
N PRO A 4 -35.20 4.67 -55.78
CA PRO A 4 -36.42 4.01 -55.33
C PRO A 4 -36.36 3.63 -53.84
N PRO A 5 -37.51 3.51 -53.15
CA PRO A 5 -37.58 3.14 -51.74
C PRO A 5 -37.41 1.62 -51.56
N ARG A 6 -36.58 1.22 -50.59
CA ARG A 6 -36.42 -0.19 -50.16
C ARG A 6 -37.60 -0.63 -49.28
N ALA A 7 -38.20 -1.73 -49.69
CA ALA A 7 -39.27 -2.45 -49.01
C ALA A 7 -38.82 -3.04 -47.66
N GLY A 8 -39.76 -3.05 -46.71
CA GLY A 8 -39.60 -3.58 -45.35
C GLY A 8 -39.46 -5.10 -45.28
N GLY A 9 -38.69 -5.54 -44.30
CA GLY A 9 -38.58 -6.93 -43.85
C GLY A 9 -39.32 -7.14 -42.52
N PRO A 10 -39.81 -8.38 -42.25
CA PRO A 10 -40.72 -8.70 -41.15
C PRO A 10 -40.05 -8.81 -39.77
N PRO A 11 -40.83 -8.74 -38.67
CA PRO A 11 -40.32 -8.78 -37.30
C PRO A 11 -39.87 -10.19 -36.89
N PRO A 12 -38.77 -10.34 -36.12
CA PRO A 12 -38.41 -11.62 -35.54
C PRO A 12 -39.37 -12.00 -34.41
N SER A 13 -39.93 -13.19 -34.56
CA SER A 13 -40.82 -13.91 -33.68
C SER A 13 -40.24 -14.14 -32.28
N SER A 14 -41.10 -13.88 -31.29
CA SER A 14 -41.06 -14.36 -29.91
C SER A 14 -40.72 -15.85 -29.79
N ARG A 15 -39.72 -16.17 -28.95
CA ARG A 15 -39.50 -17.53 -28.42
C ARG A 15 -39.27 -17.50 -26.90
N SER A 16 -40.26 -18.06 -26.22
CA SER A 16 -40.15 -19.03 -25.11
C SER A 16 -39.27 -18.70 -23.89
N ALA A 17 -39.96 -18.27 -22.83
CA ALA A 17 -39.86 -18.67 -21.42
C ALA A 17 -38.63 -19.48 -20.93
N PRO A 18 -37.94 -19.02 -19.88
CA PRO A 18 -37.13 -19.90 -19.04
C PRO A 18 -37.99 -20.62 -17.99
N ALA A 19 -37.78 -21.93 -17.89
CA ALA A 19 -38.40 -22.81 -16.92
C ALA A 19 -38.00 -22.46 -15.49
N ARG A 20 -39.01 -22.41 -14.60
CA ARG A 20 -38.87 -22.39 -13.14
C ARG A 20 -38.10 -23.63 -12.67
N ILE A 21 -36.96 -23.43 -12.01
CA ILE A 21 -36.39 -24.44 -11.11
C ILE A 21 -36.86 -24.11 -9.70
N ALA A 22 -37.69 -25.00 -9.16
CA ALA A 22 -38.15 -24.96 -7.78
C ALA A 22 -37.06 -25.47 -6.82
N PRO A 23 -37.03 -24.99 -5.57
CA PRO A 23 -36.02 -25.34 -4.58
C PRO A 23 -36.25 -26.74 -4.00
N GLN A 24 -35.23 -27.59 -4.01
CA GLN A 24 -35.22 -28.84 -3.25
C GLN A 24 -34.98 -28.53 -1.76
N TYR A 25 -36.03 -28.78 -0.98
CA TYR A 25 -36.02 -28.97 0.46
C TYR A 25 -35.57 -30.40 0.81
N LEU A 26 -34.84 -30.55 1.94
CA LEU A 26 -34.77 -31.67 2.92
C LEU A 26 -33.31 -31.94 3.38
N PRO A 27 -33.07 -32.58 4.55
CA PRO A 27 -33.41 -32.16 5.92
C PRO A 27 -32.19 -32.21 6.87
N ALA A 28 -32.21 -31.44 7.96
CA ALA A 28 -31.54 -31.81 9.22
C ALA A 28 -32.55 -32.65 10.04
N PRO A 29 -32.18 -33.67 10.86
CA PRO A 29 -31.16 -33.55 11.92
C PRO A 29 -30.38 -34.85 12.25
N ASN A 30 -29.22 -34.75 12.93
CA ASN A 30 -28.95 -35.69 14.02
C ASN A 30 -27.92 -35.18 15.03
N ARG A 31 -28.34 -35.19 16.30
CA ARG A 31 -27.50 -35.05 17.49
C ARG A 31 -26.92 -36.43 17.82
N ASN A 32 -25.65 -36.49 18.24
CA ASN A 32 -25.22 -37.27 19.41
C ASN A 32 -23.74 -37.00 19.74
N PRO A 33 -23.37 -36.86 21.02
CA PRO A 33 -21.99 -36.69 21.48
C PRO A 33 -21.34 -38.03 21.86
N PRO A 34 -20.00 -38.11 21.90
CA PRO A 34 -19.31 -39.13 22.69
C PRO A 34 -18.24 -38.49 23.63
N PRO A 35 -17.59 -39.23 24.54
CA PRO A 35 -17.77 -39.04 25.98
C PRO A 35 -16.52 -38.52 26.71
N GLN A 36 -16.72 -38.01 27.92
CA GLN A 36 -15.68 -37.87 28.95
C GLN A 36 -15.09 -39.23 29.34
N PRO A 37 -13.81 -39.26 29.72
CA PRO A 37 -13.32 -40.22 30.70
C PRO A 37 -12.81 -39.49 31.96
N ASP A 38 -13.57 -39.63 33.04
CA ASP A 38 -13.05 -39.66 34.41
C ASP A 38 -12.51 -41.07 34.70
N GLY A 39 -11.38 -41.17 35.41
CA GLY A 39 -10.78 -42.47 35.73
C GLY A 39 -9.46 -42.43 36.49
N THR A 40 -9.54 -42.11 37.78
CA THR A 40 -8.89 -42.84 38.90
C THR A 40 -7.44 -43.35 38.80
N ARG A 41 -6.57 -42.67 39.56
CA ARG A 41 -5.73 -43.19 40.67
C ARG A 41 -5.77 -44.71 40.95
N THR A 42 -4.60 -45.36 40.92
CA THR A 42 -4.02 -46.30 41.93
C THR A 42 -2.59 -46.63 41.51
N GLY A 43 -1.56 -46.41 42.34
CA GLY A 43 -0.70 -47.45 42.96
C GLY A 43 0.19 -48.20 41.93
N THR A 44 1.51 -48.31 42.03
CA THR A 44 2.29 -48.86 43.16
C THR A 44 3.79 -48.72 42.86
N THR A 45 4.59 -48.42 43.89
CA THR A 45 5.98 -48.83 44.18
C THR A 45 6.98 -49.23 43.07
N GLY A 46 8.16 -48.62 43.08
CA GLY A 46 9.34 -49.14 42.39
C GLY A 46 10.63 -48.34 42.60
N ALA A 47 11.32 -48.64 43.71
CA ALA A 47 12.78 -48.63 43.93
C ALA A 47 13.69 -47.47 43.44
N ILE A 48 14.39 -46.92 44.44
CA ILE A 48 15.57 -46.04 44.44
C ILE A 48 16.79 -46.74 43.78
N PRO A 49 17.71 -45.99 43.13
CA PRO A 49 19.03 -45.81 43.74
C PRO A 49 19.42 -44.34 43.88
N ARG A 50 19.98 -44.06 45.07
CA ARG A 50 20.69 -42.85 45.45
C ARG A 50 21.80 -42.57 44.44
N ASN A 51 21.92 -41.31 44.01
CA ASN A 51 23.23 -40.72 43.79
C ASN A 51 23.31 -39.33 44.44
N GLN A 52 24.43 -39.17 45.14
CA GLN A 52 24.79 -38.14 46.12
C GLN A 52 24.49 -36.68 45.74
N PRO A 53 24.15 -35.84 46.74
CA PRO A 53 24.15 -34.40 46.60
C PRO A 53 25.58 -33.86 46.60
N ALA A 54 25.93 -33.09 45.56
CA ALA A 54 27.07 -32.20 45.61
C ALA A 54 26.78 -31.05 46.60
N ALA A 55 27.75 -30.78 47.46
CA ALA A 55 27.68 -29.82 48.55
C ALA A 55 27.26 -28.40 48.10
N PRO A 56 26.58 -27.62 48.96
CA PRO A 56 26.42 -26.20 48.77
C PRO A 56 27.79 -25.53 48.88
N ARG A 57 28.26 -24.87 47.81
CA ARG A 57 29.35 -23.90 47.92
C ARG A 57 28.84 -22.69 48.69
N GLU A 58 29.54 -22.34 49.75
CA GLU A 58 29.38 -21.11 50.51
C GLU A 58 29.31 -19.90 49.56
N PRO A 59 28.32 -18.99 49.73
CA PRO A 59 28.42 -17.66 49.15
C PRO A 59 29.54 -16.90 49.86
N ALA A 60 30.51 -16.43 49.08
CA ALA A 60 31.55 -15.53 49.54
C ALA A 60 30.94 -14.28 50.21
N PRO A 61 31.57 -13.73 51.26
CA PRO A 61 31.06 -12.58 51.99
C PRO A 61 30.88 -11.38 51.06
N ALA A 62 29.70 -10.79 51.11
CA ALA A 62 29.33 -9.57 50.43
C ALA A 62 30.37 -8.49 50.72
N SER A 63 31.11 -8.08 49.68
CA SER A 63 31.86 -6.83 49.74
C SER A 63 30.82 -5.70 49.76
N THR A 64 30.72 -5.05 50.93
CA THR A 64 30.05 -3.77 51.12
C THR A 64 30.72 -2.73 50.21
N ARG A 65 30.24 -2.65 48.97
CA ARG A 65 30.60 -1.61 48.02
C ARG A 65 29.94 -0.31 48.49
N SER A 66 30.77 0.51 49.12
CA SER A 66 30.67 1.97 49.29
C SER A 66 29.45 2.61 48.61
N THR A 67 28.48 3.00 49.43
CA THR A 67 27.39 3.94 49.14
C THR A 67 27.91 5.39 49.13
N GLY A 68 29.03 5.64 48.45
CA GLY A 68 29.61 6.95 48.26
C GLY A 68 29.26 7.54 46.89
N ARG A 69 27.98 7.51 46.50
CA ARG A 69 27.50 8.31 45.36
C ARG A 69 27.05 9.64 45.94
N THR A 70 27.94 10.62 45.90
CA THR A 70 27.60 12.02 46.17
C THR A 70 26.56 12.47 45.14
N ASP A 71 25.31 12.57 45.59
CA ASP A 71 24.19 13.26 44.94
C ASP A 71 24.49 14.77 44.86
N LEU A 72 25.42 15.14 43.99
CA LEU A 72 25.52 16.50 43.44
C LEU A 72 24.97 16.43 42.03
N ASP A 73 23.65 16.26 41.91
CA ASP A 73 22.94 16.61 40.69
C ASP A 73 23.09 18.11 40.47
N PRO A 74 23.78 18.57 39.41
CA PRO A 74 23.84 20.00 39.13
C PRO A 74 22.43 20.48 38.75
N PRO A 75 21.89 21.52 39.41
CA PRO A 75 20.53 22.06 39.17
C PRO A 75 20.35 22.73 37.80
N TYR A 76 21.30 22.59 36.88
CA TYR A 76 21.31 23.26 35.58
C TYR A 76 20.63 22.47 34.44
N SER A 77 20.27 21.20 34.66
CA SER A 77 19.66 20.37 33.62
C SER A 77 18.19 20.71 33.33
N THR A 78 17.43 21.22 34.31
CA THR A 78 15.98 21.45 34.16
C THR A 78 15.60 22.74 33.42
N LEU A 79 16.41 23.81 33.53
CA LEU A 79 16.13 25.09 32.88
C LEU A 79 16.51 25.11 31.38
N LEU A 80 17.53 24.37 30.95
CA LEU A 80 17.86 24.20 29.53
C LEU A 80 16.87 23.28 28.79
N GLN A 81 16.23 22.36 29.52
CA GLN A 81 15.24 21.43 28.96
C GLN A 81 13.91 22.11 28.63
N THR A 82 13.50 23.12 29.40
CA THR A 82 12.22 23.82 29.19
C THR A 82 12.24 24.82 28.04
N GLN A 83 13.37 25.52 27.81
CA GLN A 83 13.50 26.44 26.67
C GLN A 83 13.57 25.72 25.32
N THR A 84 14.20 24.54 25.28
CA THR A 84 14.28 23.71 24.07
C THR A 84 12.91 23.11 23.70
N ASP A 85 11.99 22.98 24.64
CA ASP A 85 10.63 22.49 24.39
C ASP A 85 9.76 23.53 23.69
N ALA A 86 9.78 24.81 24.09
CA ALA A 86 8.95 25.85 23.46
C ALA A 86 9.32 26.08 21.98
N ALA A 87 10.61 26.23 21.67
CA ALA A 87 11.08 26.41 20.30
C ALA A 87 10.74 25.21 19.41
N ARG A 88 10.82 23.99 19.96
CA ARG A 88 10.47 22.75 19.27
C ARG A 88 8.97 22.62 19.00
N VAL A 89 8.12 23.05 19.93
CA VAL A 89 6.66 23.12 19.73
C VAL A 89 6.34 24.13 18.63
N VAL A 90 6.87 25.35 18.69
CA VAL A 90 6.63 26.40 17.69
C VAL A 90 7.10 25.95 16.31
N LEU A 91 8.32 25.43 16.20
CA LEU A 91 8.84 24.90 14.93
C LEU A 91 8.00 23.73 14.42
N GLY A 92 7.56 22.83 15.30
CA GLY A 92 6.68 21.71 14.96
C GLY A 92 5.36 22.18 14.36
N LEU A 93 4.73 23.20 14.95
CA LEU A 93 3.49 23.78 14.44
C LEU A 93 3.69 24.51 13.11
N ILE A 94 4.79 25.27 12.96
CA ILE A 94 5.13 25.95 11.70
C ILE A 94 5.33 24.94 10.58
N LEU A 95 6.10 23.88 10.81
CA LEU A 95 6.33 22.83 9.79
C LEU A 95 5.06 22.04 9.48
N LEU A 96 4.15 21.88 10.45
CA LEU A 96 2.85 21.24 10.24
C LEU A 96 1.89 22.10 9.39
N ALA A 97 2.11 23.41 9.29
CA ALA A 97 1.27 24.26 8.44
C ALA A 97 1.33 23.83 6.96
N ALA A 98 2.52 23.46 6.45
CA ALA A 98 2.70 23.04 5.06
C ALA A 98 1.83 21.81 4.67
N PRO A 99 1.88 20.65 5.36
CA PRO A 99 1.02 19.51 5.04
C PRO A 99 -0.45 19.79 5.32
N VAL A 100 -0.81 20.63 6.30
CA VAL A 100 -2.21 21.01 6.53
C VAL A 100 -2.75 21.83 5.35
N ILE A 101 -2.00 22.84 4.88
CA ILE A 101 -2.39 23.64 3.72
C ILE A 101 -2.52 22.75 2.49
N ALA A 102 -1.54 21.87 2.25
CA ALA A 102 -1.58 20.92 1.13
C ALA A 102 -2.76 19.95 1.23
N ALA A 103 -3.11 19.46 2.43
CA ALA A 103 -4.27 18.59 2.62
C ALA A 103 -5.58 19.35 2.41
N VAL A 104 -5.66 20.61 2.85
CA VAL A 104 -6.83 21.46 2.61
C VAL A 104 -7.03 21.69 1.11
N SER A 105 -5.96 22.05 0.38
CA SER A 105 -6.03 22.36 -1.04
C SER A 105 -6.23 21.13 -1.92
N ALA A 106 -5.55 20.02 -1.63
CA ALA A 106 -5.55 18.81 -2.46
C ALA A 106 -6.70 17.85 -2.16
N TYR A 107 -7.26 17.90 -0.94
CA TYR A 107 -8.22 16.91 -0.48
C TYR A 107 -9.50 17.51 0.09
N LEU A 108 -9.42 18.39 1.11
CA LEU A 108 -10.64 18.91 1.76
C LEU A 108 -11.49 19.76 0.81
N LEU A 109 -10.89 20.73 0.12
CA LEU A 109 -11.62 21.58 -0.82
C LEU A 109 -12.19 20.76 -1.99
N PRO A 110 -11.43 19.86 -2.65
CA PRO A 110 -11.99 18.94 -3.63
C PRO A 110 -13.10 18.04 -3.08
N THR A 111 -12.98 17.52 -1.85
CA THR A 111 -14.05 16.73 -1.21
C THR A 111 -15.33 17.55 -1.05
N ILE A 112 -15.23 18.78 -0.53
CA ILE A 112 -16.39 19.67 -0.40
C ILE A 112 -16.98 19.94 -1.79
N ARG A 113 -16.14 20.17 -2.80
CA ARG A 113 -16.61 20.44 -4.16
C ARG A 113 -17.27 19.23 -4.79
N THR A 114 -16.74 18.02 -4.63
CA THR A 114 -17.37 16.77 -5.05
C THR A 114 -18.75 16.60 -4.40
N ILE A 115 -18.92 16.95 -3.12
CA ILE A 115 -20.23 16.91 -2.44
C ILE A 115 -21.21 17.97 -3.00
N GLN A 116 -20.72 19.11 -3.48
CA GLN A 116 -21.57 20.10 -4.15
C GLN A 116 -21.97 19.63 -5.55
N LEU A 117 -21.01 19.13 -6.32
CA LEU A 117 -21.19 18.61 -7.67
C LEU A 117 -22.06 17.34 -7.71
N SER A 118 -22.16 16.58 -6.62
CA SER A 118 -23.10 15.46 -6.54
C SER A 118 -24.57 15.88 -6.45
N ARG A 119 -24.86 17.17 -6.20
CA ARG A 119 -26.21 17.71 -6.01
C ARG A 119 -26.76 18.49 -7.20
N ILE A 120 -26.00 18.56 -8.29
CA ILE A 120 -26.42 19.22 -9.54
C ILE A 120 -26.92 18.19 -10.55
N GLU A 121 -27.82 18.59 -11.45
CA GLU A 121 -28.36 17.71 -12.50
C GLU A 121 -27.32 17.40 -13.57
N GLY A 122 -26.59 18.44 -14.01
CA GLY A 122 -25.56 18.33 -15.03
C GLY A 122 -24.51 19.43 -14.93
N LEU A 123 -23.32 19.17 -15.49
CA LEU A 123 -22.28 20.16 -15.72
C LEU A 123 -22.54 20.79 -17.09
N SER A 124 -23.45 21.76 -17.17
CA SER A 124 -23.57 22.54 -18.40
C SER A 124 -22.42 23.54 -18.47
N VAL A 125 -21.49 23.34 -19.41
CA VAL A 125 -20.36 24.26 -19.69
C VAL A 125 -20.86 25.70 -19.95
N PHE A 126 -22.11 25.87 -20.38
CA PHE A 126 -22.69 27.15 -20.79
C PHE A 126 -23.97 27.54 -20.03
N GLY A 127 -24.35 26.81 -18.97
CA GLY A 127 -25.62 27.04 -18.24
C GLY A 127 -25.44 27.07 -16.73
N SER A 128 -26.38 27.71 -16.03
CA SER A 128 -26.46 27.63 -14.58
C SER A 128 -26.89 26.21 -14.18
N ALA A 129 -26.01 25.48 -13.49
CA ALA A 129 -26.31 24.13 -13.00
C ALA A 129 -27.47 24.18 -12.00
N GLU A 130 -28.60 23.56 -12.34
CA GLU A 130 -29.74 23.43 -11.43
C GLU A 130 -29.39 22.46 -10.29
N THR A 131 -29.67 22.88 -9.05
CA THR A 131 -29.42 22.05 -7.87
C THR A 131 -30.64 21.17 -7.62
N ILE A 132 -30.49 19.87 -7.84
CA ILE A 132 -31.54 18.85 -7.63
C ILE A 132 -31.46 18.17 -6.25
N GLY A 133 -30.55 18.63 -5.38
CA GLY A 133 -30.45 18.18 -3.99
C GLY A 133 -29.99 16.71 -3.90
N PRO A 134 -30.67 15.85 -3.11
CA PRO A 134 -30.24 14.46 -2.90
C PRO A 134 -30.68 13.49 -4.02
N ALA A 135 -31.42 13.93 -5.04
CA ALA A 135 -32.03 13.05 -6.04
C ALA A 135 -31.04 12.10 -6.75
N ASN A 136 -29.80 12.55 -6.98
CA ASN A 136 -28.75 11.69 -7.54
C ASN A 136 -28.41 10.50 -6.62
N TYR A 137 -28.44 10.66 -5.30
CA TYR A 137 -28.19 9.56 -4.37
C TYR A 137 -29.33 8.55 -4.40
N ASP A 138 -30.57 9.02 -4.43
CA ASP A 138 -31.75 8.17 -4.56
C ASP A 138 -31.68 7.35 -5.86
N ALA A 139 -31.26 7.98 -6.96
CA ALA A 139 -31.01 7.32 -8.24
C ALA A 139 -29.90 6.25 -8.14
N VAL A 140 -28.75 6.55 -7.51
CA VAL A 140 -27.69 5.55 -7.31
C VAL A 140 -28.18 4.34 -6.52
N PHE A 141 -28.99 4.54 -5.48
CA PHE A 141 -29.55 3.45 -4.69
C PHE A 141 -30.66 2.69 -5.44
N ALA A 142 -31.49 3.38 -6.22
CA ALA A 142 -32.55 2.77 -7.02
C ALA A 142 -32.00 1.93 -8.19
N GLU A 143 -30.93 2.40 -8.84
CA GLU A 143 -30.25 1.68 -9.93
C GLU A 143 -29.59 0.38 -9.45
N GLY A 144 -29.09 0.35 -8.20
CA GLY A 144 -28.40 -0.82 -7.63
C GLY A 144 -27.00 -1.08 -8.22
N ALA A 145 -26.69 -0.60 -9.43
CA ALA A 145 -25.46 -0.87 -10.17
C ALA A 145 -24.17 -0.53 -9.39
N PHE A 146 -24.17 0.53 -8.58
CA PHE A 146 -23.01 0.87 -7.74
C PHE A 146 -22.77 -0.21 -6.66
N SER A 147 -23.85 -0.69 -6.03
CA SER A 147 -23.78 -1.75 -5.02
C SER A 147 -23.38 -3.09 -5.63
N GLU A 148 -23.89 -3.40 -6.83
CA GLU A 148 -23.51 -4.58 -7.59
C GLU A 148 -22.01 -4.54 -7.94
N GLY A 149 -21.51 -3.40 -8.41
CA GLY A 149 -20.09 -3.17 -8.66
C GLY A 149 -19.21 -3.33 -7.41
N LEU A 150 -19.69 -2.91 -6.23
CA LEU A 150 -19.00 -3.17 -4.96
C LEU A 150 -18.98 -4.66 -4.63
N THR A 151 -20.10 -5.35 -4.80
CA THR A 151 -20.19 -6.80 -4.52
C THR A 151 -19.34 -7.63 -5.47
N SER A 152 -19.24 -7.26 -6.75
CA SER A 152 -18.41 -7.94 -7.73
C SER A 152 -16.90 -7.82 -7.42
N LEU A 153 -16.49 -6.71 -6.79
CA LEU A 153 -15.12 -6.52 -6.30
C LEU A 153 -14.83 -7.20 -4.97
N ALA A 154 -15.84 -7.57 -4.18
CA ALA A 154 -15.64 -8.12 -2.84
C ALA A 154 -14.81 -9.42 -2.87
N GLY A 155 -15.09 -10.32 -3.81
CA GLY A 155 -14.38 -11.58 -3.98
C GLY A 155 -12.89 -11.40 -4.34
N PRO A 156 -12.55 -10.74 -5.46
CA PRO A 156 -11.17 -10.45 -5.84
C PRO A 156 -10.41 -9.66 -4.77
N THR A 157 -11.06 -8.69 -4.11
CA THR A 157 -10.45 -7.92 -3.02
C THR A 157 -10.15 -8.80 -1.81
N ALA A 158 -11.06 -9.69 -1.42
CA ALA A 158 -10.82 -10.65 -0.36
C ALA A 158 -9.65 -11.60 -0.69
N ALA A 159 -9.52 -12.04 -1.94
CA ALA A 159 -8.38 -12.83 -2.40
C ALA A 159 -7.04 -12.08 -2.27
N MET A 160 -7.02 -10.79 -2.65
CA MET A 160 -5.84 -9.94 -2.44
C MET A 160 -5.52 -9.74 -0.96
N ILE A 161 -6.52 -9.51 -0.10
CA ILE A 161 -6.33 -9.40 1.35
C ILE A 161 -5.75 -10.70 1.91
N LEU A 162 -6.29 -11.85 1.53
CA LEU A 162 -5.76 -13.15 1.94
C LEU A 162 -4.28 -13.29 1.51
N ALA A 163 -3.95 -12.93 0.26
CA ALA A 163 -2.58 -13.00 -0.23
C ALA A 163 -1.62 -12.07 0.52
N GLY A 164 -1.94 -10.77 0.65
CA GLY A 164 -1.03 -9.76 1.20
C GLY A 164 -1.04 -9.63 2.73
N ALA A 165 -2.17 -9.90 3.39
CA ALA A 165 -2.31 -9.74 4.84
C ALA A 165 -2.23 -11.07 5.61
N VAL A 166 -2.36 -12.23 4.94
CA VAL A 166 -2.27 -13.54 5.61
C VAL A 166 -1.11 -14.36 5.06
N LEU A 167 -1.12 -14.68 3.76
CA LEU A 167 -0.08 -15.54 3.17
C LEU A 167 1.29 -14.88 3.19
N ALA A 168 1.38 -13.59 2.89
CA ALA A 168 2.65 -12.87 2.88
C ALA A 168 3.32 -12.76 4.27
N PRO A 169 2.61 -12.43 5.38
CA PRO A 169 3.16 -12.54 6.73
C PRO A 169 3.61 -13.96 7.13
N LEU A 170 2.86 -15.00 6.73
CA LEU A 170 3.25 -16.39 6.94
C LEU A 170 4.53 -16.75 6.17
N ALA A 171 4.63 -16.32 4.91
CA ALA A 171 5.83 -16.48 4.10
C ALA A 171 7.02 -15.72 4.73
N ALA A 172 6.82 -14.48 5.18
CA ALA A 172 7.84 -13.72 5.89
C ALA A 172 8.31 -14.44 7.18
N TRP A 173 7.41 -15.08 7.91
CA TRP A 173 7.76 -15.89 9.07
C TRP A 173 8.61 -17.11 8.71
N LEU A 174 8.24 -17.86 7.66
CA LEU A 174 9.02 -19.00 7.15
C LEU A 174 10.41 -18.56 6.68
N LEU A 175 10.47 -17.50 5.88
CA LEU A 175 11.72 -16.91 5.38
C LEU A 175 12.60 -16.42 6.53
N HIS A 176 12.01 -15.86 7.58
CA HIS A 176 12.75 -15.46 8.77
C HIS A 176 13.40 -16.65 9.48
N ARG A 177 12.74 -17.81 9.51
CA ARG A 177 13.28 -19.06 10.09
C ARG A 177 14.33 -19.73 9.21
N ALA A 178 14.31 -19.50 7.91
CA ALA A 178 15.20 -20.13 6.93
C ALA A 178 16.62 -19.53 6.88
N GLY A 179 16.86 -18.39 7.53
CA GLY A 179 18.18 -17.80 7.71
C GLY A 179 18.47 -16.55 6.86
N PRO A 180 19.66 -15.94 7.01
CA PRO A 180 19.97 -14.64 6.44
C PRO A 180 20.03 -14.64 4.90
N ARG A 181 20.61 -15.66 4.28
CA ARG A 181 20.76 -15.74 2.81
C ARG A 181 19.40 -15.77 2.12
N LEU A 182 18.49 -16.64 2.58
CA LEU A 182 17.16 -16.73 1.99
C LEU A 182 16.34 -15.46 2.22
N ARG A 183 16.47 -14.79 3.38
CA ARG A 183 15.85 -13.48 3.61
C ARG A 183 16.33 -12.44 2.60
N THR A 184 17.63 -12.38 2.31
CA THR A 184 18.16 -11.42 1.32
C THR A 184 17.65 -11.74 -0.09
N ALA A 185 17.71 -13.01 -0.50
CA ALA A 185 17.16 -13.44 -1.78
C ALA A 185 15.67 -13.09 -1.91
N ALA A 186 14.88 -13.36 -0.88
CA ALA A 186 13.47 -13.01 -0.84
C ALA A 186 13.24 -11.49 -0.90
N ARG A 187 14.03 -10.67 -0.20
CA ARG A 187 13.91 -9.21 -0.29
C ARG A 187 14.18 -8.71 -1.70
N ILE A 188 15.22 -9.22 -2.36
CA ILE A 188 15.53 -8.85 -3.74
C ILE A 188 14.37 -9.24 -4.66
N ALA A 189 13.96 -10.51 -4.63
CA ALA A 189 12.90 -11.03 -5.48
C ALA A 189 11.59 -10.23 -5.28
N TRP A 190 11.13 -10.08 -4.04
CA TRP A 190 9.88 -9.36 -3.74
C TRP A 190 9.94 -7.86 -4.01
N SER A 191 11.11 -7.22 -3.90
CA SER A 191 11.26 -5.81 -4.29
C SER A 191 11.18 -5.63 -5.79
N LEU A 192 11.83 -6.52 -6.57
CA LEU A 192 11.76 -6.51 -8.03
C LEU A 192 10.33 -6.75 -8.52
N THR A 193 9.67 -7.76 -7.95
CA THR A 193 8.28 -8.08 -8.25
C THR A 193 7.33 -6.92 -7.92
N ALA A 194 7.52 -6.23 -6.78
CA ALA A 194 6.67 -5.11 -6.42
C ALA A 194 6.82 -3.91 -7.37
N ILE A 195 8.04 -3.68 -7.89
CA ILE A 195 8.28 -2.56 -8.79
C ILE A 195 7.87 -2.88 -10.22
N ALA A 196 7.88 -4.14 -10.64
CA ALA A 196 7.35 -4.56 -11.95
C ALA A 196 5.84 -4.34 -12.11
N PHE A 197 5.16 -3.77 -11.12
CA PHE A 197 3.74 -3.46 -11.17
C PHE A 197 3.45 -2.27 -12.09
N ALA A 198 3.04 -2.59 -13.32
CA ALA A 198 2.54 -1.64 -14.31
C ALA A 198 1.11 -2.05 -14.73
N PRO A 199 0.07 -1.61 -14.01
CA PRO A 199 -1.31 -2.12 -14.13
C PRO A 199 -1.83 -2.24 -15.57
N ALA A 200 -1.64 -1.19 -16.38
CA ALA A 200 -2.09 -1.14 -17.76
C ALA A 200 -1.34 -2.18 -18.62
N ALA A 201 -0.01 -2.13 -18.62
CA ALA A 201 0.84 -3.03 -19.39
C ALA A 201 0.66 -4.50 -19.01
N LEU A 202 0.52 -4.79 -17.70
CA LEU A 202 0.25 -6.14 -17.20
C LEU A 202 -1.12 -6.65 -17.69
N SER A 203 -2.15 -5.81 -17.62
CA SER A 203 -3.50 -6.18 -18.05
C SER A 203 -3.55 -6.46 -19.55
N VAL A 204 -2.95 -5.57 -20.36
CA VAL A 204 -2.89 -5.71 -21.82
C VAL A 204 -2.12 -6.97 -22.21
N ALA A 205 -0.91 -7.15 -21.69
CA ALA A 205 -0.08 -8.30 -22.01
C ALA A 205 -0.76 -9.63 -21.62
N TRP A 206 -1.45 -9.65 -20.48
CA TRP A 206 -2.22 -10.81 -20.03
C TRP A 206 -3.38 -11.14 -20.97
N LEU A 207 -4.14 -10.14 -21.41
CA LEU A 207 -5.25 -10.32 -22.35
C LEU A 207 -4.76 -10.79 -23.71
N ILE A 208 -3.68 -10.20 -24.24
CA ILE A 208 -3.07 -10.65 -25.50
C ILE A 208 -2.61 -12.10 -25.37
N GLY A 209 -1.88 -12.44 -24.30
CA GLY A 209 -1.43 -13.81 -24.06
C GLY A 209 -2.59 -14.80 -24.06
N ARG A 210 -3.72 -14.44 -23.45
CA ARG A 210 -4.94 -15.24 -23.49
C ARG A 210 -5.53 -15.41 -24.88
N ILE A 211 -5.66 -14.32 -25.64
CA ILE A 211 -6.22 -14.33 -27.01
C ILE A 211 -5.35 -15.21 -27.91
N VAL A 212 -4.03 -15.02 -27.87
CA VAL A 212 -3.07 -15.79 -28.67
C VAL A 212 -3.06 -17.27 -28.27
N SER A 213 -3.23 -17.58 -26.98
CA SER A 213 -3.30 -18.96 -26.50
C SER A 213 -4.66 -19.65 -26.72
N GLU A 214 -5.63 -18.96 -27.32
CA GLU A 214 -7.01 -19.44 -27.50
C GLU A 214 -7.62 -20.02 -26.20
N SER A 215 -7.39 -19.34 -25.07
CA SER A 215 -7.79 -19.88 -23.76
C SER A 215 -9.31 -19.94 -23.59
N ASP A 216 -9.84 -21.15 -23.40
CA ASP A 216 -11.28 -21.42 -23.16
C ASP A 216 -11.83 -20.85 -21.83
N ARG A 217 -10.97 -20.64 -20.83
CA ARG A 217 -11.40 -20.11 -19.51
C ARG A 217 -11.82 -18.67 -19.69
N GLU A 218 -13.03 -18.22 -19.36
CA GLU A 218 -13.41 -16.81 -19.46
C GLU A 218 -12.54 -15.87 -18.59
N ALA A 219 -12.31 -14.63 -19.05
CA ALA A 219 -11.54 -13.64 -18.31
C ALA A 219 -12.39 -13.10 -17.16
N SER A 220 -11.77 -12.88 -16.01
CA SER A 220 -12.48 -12.58 -14.78
C SER A 220 -11.78 -11.51 -13.96
N LEU A 221 -12.53 -10.77 -13.15
CA LEU A 221 -11.97 -9.87 -12.13
C LEU A 221 -11.00 -10.58 -11.16
N TYR A 222 -11.10 -11.91 -11.00
CA TYR A 222 -10.10 -12.65 -10.22
C TYR A 222 -8.72 -12.66 -10.87
N ASP A 223 -8.60 -12.51 -12.19
CA ASP A 223 -7.31 -12.42 -12.87
C ASP A 223 -6.56 -11.15 -12.41
N TRP A 224 -7.27 -10.06 -12.10
CA TRP A 224 -6.68 -8.85 -11.50
C TRP A 224 -6.01 -9.14 -10.15
N SER A 225 -6.58 -10.00 -9.32
CA SER A 225 -5.95 -10.40 -8.06
C SER A 225 -4.62 -11.14 -8.28
N GLY A 226 -4.51 -11.88 -9.40
CA GLY A 226 -3.27 -12.52 -9.84
C GLY A 226 -2.25 -11.51 -10.37
N LEU A 227 -2.68 -10.59 -11.24
CA LEU A 227 -1.82 -9.54 -11.82
C LEU A 227 -1.24 -8.60 -10.76
N SER A 228 -2.02 -8.30 -9.71
CA SER A 228 -1.58 -7.49 -8.58
C SER A 228 -0.88 -8.29 -7.47
N ALA A 229 -0.87 -9.62 -7.54
CA ALA A 229 -0.29 -10.48 -6.50
C ALA A 229 1.18 -10.15 -6.25
N GLY A 230 1.93 -9.76 -7.28
CA GLY A 230 3.33 -9.41 -7.15
C GLY A 230 3.59 -8.23 -6.20
N VAL A 231 2.85 -7.13 -6.37
CA VAL A 231 2.97 -5.98 -5.47
C VAL A 231 2.34 -6.26 -4.10
N VAL A 232 1.18 -6.92 -4.06
CA VAL A 232 0.46 -7.23 -2.82
C VAL A 232 1.25 -8.17 -1.92
N VAL A 233 1.70 -9.32 -2.46
CA VAL A 233 2.51 -10.30 -1.72
C VAL A 233 3.90 -9.75 -1.47
N GLY A 234 4.52 -9.08 -2.45
CA GLY A 234 5.87 -8.53 -2.31
C GLY A 234 5.97 -7.53 -1.17
N LEU A 235 5.12 -6.50 -1.15
CA LEU A 235 5.09 -5.51 -0.07
C LEU A 235 4.69 -6.14 1.27
N GLY A 236 3.74 -7.08 1.27
CA GLY A 236 3.34 -7.81 2.48
C GLY A 236 4.49 -8.61 3.09
N VAL A 237 5.30 -9.30 2.26
CA VAL A 237 6.46 -10.08 2.71
C VAL A 237 7.55 -9.14 3.24
N LEU A 238 7.85 -8.05 2.54
CA LEU A 238 8.85 -7.07 2.97
C LEU A 238 8.47 -6.43 4.31
N ALA A 239 7.22 -6.01 4.47
CA ALA A 239 6.70 -5.45 5.72
C ALA A 239 6.67 -6.49 6.84
N GLY A 240 6.26 -7.73 6.55
CA GLY A 240 6.29 -8.84 7.49
C GLY A 240 7.72 -9.17 7.96
N LEU A 241 8.70 -9.16 7.05
CA LEU A 241 10.12 -9.36 7.39
C LEU A 241 10.64 -8.23 8.28
N ALA A 242 10.21 -6.98 8.05
CA ALA A 242 10.55 -5.86 8.92
C ALA A 242 9.89 -5.98 10.31
N ALA A 243 8.62 -6.38 10.40
CA ALA A 243 7.92 -6.62 11.67
C ALA A 243 8.53 -7.76 12.49
N MET A 244 9.00 -8.82 11.81
CA MET A 244 9.63 -9.97 12.45
C MET A 244 10.99 -9.66 13.10
N ARG A 245 11.56 -8.46 12.90
CA ARG A 245 12.80 -8.03 13.55
C ARG A 245 12.59 -7.44 14.96
N GLY A 246 11.35 -7.27 15.40
CA GLY A 246 11.07 -6.94 16.81
C GLY A 246 11.56 -8.02 17.80
N THR A 247 11.84 -7.61 19.03
CA THR A 247 12.23 -8.49 20.14
C THR A 247 11.01 -8.95 20.95
N GLY A 248 11.12 -10.12 21.60
CA GLY A 248 10.12 -10.62 22.55
C GLY A 248 8.68 -10.74 22.01
N THR A 249 7.72 -10.39 22.88
CA THR A 249 6.28 -10.39 22.60
C THR A 249 5.87 -9.37 21.55
N GLY A 250 6.61 -8.26 21.45
CA GLY A 250 6.37 -7.18 20.47
C GLY A 250 6.43 -7.64 19.02
N ARG A 251 7.15 -8.73 18.73
CA ARG A 251 7.24 -9.32 17.38
C ARG A 251 5.89 -9.79 16.84
N LYS A 252 5.11 -10.52 17.65
CA LYS A 252 3.80 -11.07 17.22
C LYS A 252 2.79 -9.94 17.01
N SER A 253 2.77 -8.99 17.94
CA SER A 253 1.91 -7.81 17.84
C SER A 253 2.29 -6.95 16.63
N GLY A 254 3.59 -6.77 16.36
CA GLY A 254 4.07 -6.04 15.19
C GLY A 254 3.63 -6.70 13.88
N LEU A 255 3.72 -8.03 13.79
CA LEU A 255 3.25 -8.76 12.62
C LEU A 255 1.74 -8.62 12.42
N LEU A 256 0.95 -8.75 13.50
CA LEU A 256 -0.51 -8.62 13.45
C LEU A 256 -0.94 -7.21 13.03
N VAL A 257 -0.31 -6.18 13.58
CA VAL A 257 -0.60 -4.78 13.24
C VAL A 257 -0.24 -4.50 11.79
N THR A 258 0.93 -4.95 11.32
CA THR A 258 1.33 -4.82 9.92
C THR A 258 0.36 -5.54 8.99
N ALA A 259 -0.07 -6.76 9.34
CA ALA A 259 -1.08 -7.50 8.56
C ALA A 259 -2.44 -6.77 8.52
N CYS A 260 -2.89 -6.23 9.65
CA CYS A 260 -4.12 -5.46 9.74
C CYS A 260 -4.08 -4.19 8.89
N LEU A 261 -2.98 -3.41 8.99
CA LEU A 261 -2.79 -2.21 8.17
C LEU A 261 -2.69 -2.55 6.67
N ALA A 262 -2.03 -3.66 6.32
CA ALA A 262 -1.99 -4.16 4.96
C ALA A 262 -3.40 -4.53 4.45
N ALA A 263 -4.23 -5.17 5.27
CA ALA A 263 -5.59 -5.52 4.91
C ALA A 263 -6.44 -4.27 4.59
N PHE A 264 -6.33 -3.21 5.40
CA PHE A 264 -6.99 -1.93 5.12
C PHE A 264 -6.53 -1.31 3.80
N ALA A 265 -5.21 -1.26 3.58
CA ALA A 265 -4.64 -0.70 2.36
C ALA A 265 -5.04 -1.49 1.10
N ILE A 266 -5.00 -2.83 1.17
CA ILE A 266 -5.40 -3.71 0.07
C ILE A 266 -6.90 -3.63 -0.18
N ALA A 267 -7.74 -3.56 0.86
CA ALA A 267 -9.17 -3.37 0.72
C ALA A 267 -9.48 -2.08 -0.05
N ALA A 268 -8.85 -0.98 0.36
CA ALA A 268 -9.04 0.31 -0.29
C ALA A 268 -8.50 0.35 -1.73
N ALA A 269 -7.36 -0.30 -2.00
CA ALA A 269 -6.83 -0.43 -3.35
C ALA A 269 -7.75 -1.28 -4.25
N GLY A 270 -8.29 -2.38 -3.72
CA GLY A 270 -9.22 -3.25 -4.44
C GLY A 270 -10.51 -2.55 -4.83
N LEU A 271 -11.10 -1.78 -3.91
CA LEU A 271 -12.29 -0.94 -4.16
C LEU A 271 -12.04 0.17 -5.20
N GLN A 272 -10.78 0.55 -5.42
CA GLN A 272 -10.38 1.56 -6.38
C GLN A 272 -9.75 0.98 -7.65
N THR A 273 -10.02 -0.31 -7.93
CA THR A 273 -9.53 -0.95 -9.16
C THR A 273 -10.13 -0.27 -10.39
N PHE A 274 -9.25 0.31 -11.21
CA PHE A 274 -9.63 1.00 -12.45
C PHE A 274 -8.99 0.35 -13.68
N ALA A 275 -7.66 0.24 -13.70
CA ALA A 275 -6.92 -0.07 -14.92
C ALA A 275 -7.36 -1.37 -15.59
N TYR A 276 -7.48 -2.45 -14.82
CA TYR A 276 -7.93 -3.73 -15.37
C TYR A 276 -9.35 -3.66 -15.93
N SER A 277 -10.27 -2.96 -15.25
CA SER A 277 -11.68 -2.91 -15.66
C SER A 277 -11.84 -2.17 -16.99
N ILE A 278 -11.17 -1.03 -17.16
CA ILE A 278 -11.22 -0.28 -18.42
C ILE A 278 -10.50 -1.02 -19.55
N VAL A 279 -9.29 -1.55 -19.30
CA VAL A 279 -8.51 -2.22 -20.35
C VAL A 279 -9.18 -3.50 -20.83
N SER A 280 -9.75 -4.30 -19.91
CA SER A 280 -10.38 -5.57 -20.28
C SER A 280 -11.84 -5.44 -20.70
N GLY A 281 -12.50 -4.32 -20.37
CA GLY A 281 -13.96 -4.20 -20.45
C GLY A 281 -14.69 -5.16 -19.53
N LEU A 282 -14.04 -5.66 -18.47
CA LEU A 282 -14.60 -6.63 -17.53
C LEU A 282 -14.90 -6.02 -16.15
N PRO A 283 -15.96 -6.50 -15.47
CA PRO A 283 -17.03 -7.36 -16.01
C PRO A 283 -17.84 -6.63 -17.09
N LYS A 284 -18.29 -7.34 -18.14
CA LYS A 284 -19.11 -6.73 -19.20
C LYS A 284 -20.48 -6.27 -18.69
N ASP A 285 -21.04 -7.00 -17.73
CA ASP A 285 -22.40 -6.80 -17.26
C ASP A 285 -22.49 -5.82 -16.07
N ILE A 286 -21.40 -5.65 -15.32
CA ILE A 286 -21.39 -4.86 -14.08
C ILE A 286 -20.07 -4.09 -13.98
N GLU A 287 -20.10 -2.80 -14.28
CA GLU A 287 -18.93 -1.92 -14.16
C GLU A 287 -18.47 -1.77 -12.70
N THR A 288 -17.14 -1.66 -12.49
CA THR A 288 -16.60 -1.38 -11.15
C THR A 288 -16.97 0.04 -10.71
N PRO A 289 -17.00 0.34 -9.40
CA PRO A 289 -17.35 1.68 -8.89
C PRO A 289 -16.55 2.82 -9.52
N VAL A 290 -15.23 2.64 -9.69
CA VAL A 290 -14.38 3.67 -10.32
C VAL A 290 -14.61 3.77 -11.83
N ALA A 291 -14.88 2.66 -12.51
CA ALA A 291 -15.25 2.68 -13.93
C ALA A 291 -16.59 3.42 -14.15
N GLN A 292 -17.60 3.20 -13.31
CA GLN A 292 -18.87 3.94 -13.36
C GLN A 292 -18.68 5.45 -13.15
N ILE A 293 -17.81 5.82 -12.21
CA ILE A 293 -17.44 7.22 -11.97
C ILE A 293 -16.79 7.79 -13.24
N PHE A 294 -15.77 7.10 -13.76
CA PHE A 294 -15.04 7.52 -14.95
C PHE A 294 -15.98 7.69 -16.16
N ASN A 295 -16.78 6.69 -16.49
CA ASN A 295 -17.64 6.70 -17.67
C ASN A 295 -18.65 7.86 -17.66
N GLY A 296 -19.26 8.17 -16.51
CA GLY A 296 -20.17 9.32 -16.44
C GLY A 296 -19.48 10.68 -16.40
N LEU A 297 -18.24 10.78 -15.89
CA LEU A 297 -17.44 12.00 -16.01
C LEU A 297 -16.91 12.21 -17.43
N TYR A 298 -16.41 11.16 -18.06
CA TYR A 298 -15.83 11.18 -19.40
C TYR A 298 -16.88 11.44 -20.49
N SER A 299 -18.05 10.80 -20.41
CA SER A 299 -19.14 11.02 -21.37
C SER A 299 -19.85 12.38 -21.18
N GLY A 300 -19.75 12.97 -20.00
CA GLY A 300 -20.44 14.23 -19.65
C GLY A 300 -21.97 14.13 -19.57
N ILE A 301 -22.55 12.93 -19.71
CA ILE A 301 -24.01 12.73 -19.79
C ILE A 301 -24.67 12.90 -18.41
N SER A 302 -24.05 12.39 -17.35
CA SER A 302 -24.63 12.35 -15.99
C SER A 302 -23.60 12.67 -14.90
N PRO A 303 -22.89 13.81 -14.99
CA PRO A 303 -21.78 14.11 -14.09
C PRO A 303 -22.22 14.22 -12.63
N GLY A 304 -23.43 14.71 -12.36
CA GLY A 304 -23.99 14.76 -11.00
C GLY A 304 -24.16 13.38 -10.38
N LEU A 305 -24.72 12.43 -11.14
CA LEU A 305 -24.92 11.05 -10.72
C LEU A 305 -23.59 10.33 -10.48
N SER A 306 -22.64 10.42 -11.41
CA SER A 306 -21.30 9.84 -11.22
C SER A 306 -20.54 10.48 -10.06
N THR A 307 -20.74 11.78 -9.83
CA THR A 307 -20.16 12.45 -8.66
C THR A 307 -20.81 11.97 -7.35
N ALA A 308 -22.11 11.66 -7.32
CA ALA A 308 -22.74 11.02 -6.17
C ALA A 308 -22.11 9.64 -5.87
N LYS A 309 -21.85 8.82 -6.91
CA LYS A 309 -21.10 7.54 -6.79
C LYS A 309 -19.70 7.78 -6.20
N SER A 310 -19.00 8.83 -6.62
CA SER A 310 -17.71 9.24 -6.03
C SER A 310 -17.80 9.57 -4.55
N VAL A 311 -18.82 10.31 -4.10
CA VAL A 311 -19.02 10.64 -2.67
C VAL A 311 -19.25 9.38 -1.85
N LEU A 312 -20.06 8.42 -2.34
CA LEU A 312 -20.31 7.16 -1.64
C LEU A 312 -19.03 6.33 -1.51
N LEU A 313 -18.25 6.20 -2.59
CA LEU A 313 -16.96 5.51 -2.55
C LEU A 313 -15.99 6.21 -1.59
N MET A 314 -15.94 7.55 -1.63
CA MET A 314 -15.10 8.36 -0.74
C MET A 314 -15.43 8.13 0.74
N ALA A 315 -16.72 8.03 1.09
CA ALA A 315 -17.15 7.76 2.46
C ALA A 315 -16.65 6.39 2.97
N ILE A 316 -16.71 5.35 2.12
CA ILE A 316 -16.19 4.02 2.45
C ILE A 316 -14.66 4.07 2.66
N LEU A 317 -13.94 4.72 1.74
CA LEU A 317 -12.48 4.85 1.83
C LEU A 317 -12.04 5.69 3.04
N ALA A 318 -12.79 6.74 3.38
CA ALA A 318 -12.55 7.54 4.56
C ALA A 318 -12.73 6.72 5.86
N ALA A 319 -13.76 5.87 5.93
CA ALA A 319 -13.94 4.96 7.06
C ALA A 319 -12.77 3.97 7.19
N LEU A 320 -12.30 3.39 6.08
CA LEU A 320 -11.11 2.52 6.08
C LEU A 320 -9.84 3.28 6.52
N GLY A 321 -9.66 4.52 6.05
CA GLY A 321 -8.52 5.38 6.39
C GLY A 321 -8.48 5.75 7.87
N VAL A 322 -9.62 6.15 8.43
CA VAL A 322 -9.77 6.40 9.88
C VAL A 322 -9.52 5.12 10.68
N GLY A 323 -10.07 3.98 10.26
CA GLY A 323 -9.83 2.68 10.90
C GLY A 323 -8.34 2.31 10.95
N ALA A 324 -7.65 2.42 9.82
CA ALA A 324 -6.21 2.16 9.75
C ALA A 324 -5.40 3.14 10.61
N ALA A 325 -5.76 4.42 10.63
CA ALA A 325 -5.11 5.41 11.47
C ALA A 325 -5.29 5.11 12.97
N LEU A 326 -6.48 4.69 13.39
CA LEU A 326 -6.74 4.27 14.77
C LEU A 326 -5.90 3.06 15.15
N VAL A 327 -5.80 2.04 14.30
CA VAL A 327 -4.92 0.87 14.52
C VAL A 327 -3.47 1.31 14.63
N TYR A 328 -3.00 2.16 13.72
CA TYR A 328 -1.63 2.70 13.72
C TYR A 328 -1.31 3.46 15.01
N ILE A 329 -2.22 4.34 15.46
CA ILE A 329 -2.04 5.17 16.66
C ILE A 329 -2.11 4.30 17.92
N ALA A 330 -3.10 3.40 18.01
CA ALA A 330 -3.31 2.52 19.16
C ALA A 330 -2.15 1.55 19.34
N ALA A 331 -1.64 0.97 18.25
CA ALA A 331 -0.46 0.11 18.24
C ALA A 331 0.84 0.86 18.51
N ARG A 332 0.83 2.20 18.43
CA ARG A 332 2.02 3.06 18.52
C ARG A 332 3.09 2.64 17.52
N THR A 333 2.67 2.35 16.30
CA THR A 333 3.55 1.87 15.24
C THR A 333 4.71 2.84 15.04
N ARG A 334 5.93 2.30 15.01
CA ARG A 334 7.16 3.05 14.75
C ARG A 334 8.08 2.23 13.87
N ILE A 335 8.80 2.91 12.98
CA ILE A 335 9.79 2.28 12.11
C ILE A 335 11.15 2.66 12.66
N ASP A 336 11.97 1.64 12.90
CA ASP A 336 13.32 1.77 13.44
C ASP A 336 14.35 1.22 12.45
N VAL A 337 15.55 1.78 12.42
CA VAL A 337 16.60 1.44 11.43
C VAL A 337 17.83 0.93 12.15
N ILE A 338 17.96 -0.36 12.42
CA ILE A 338 19.07 -0.91 13.23
C ILE A 338 20.45 -0.55 12.61
N PRO A 339 21.44 -0.07 13.40
CA PRO A 339 22.78 0.26 12.92
C PRO A 339 23.46 -0.90 12.18
N ALA A 340 24.45 -0.61 11.35
CA ALA A 340 25.22 -1.67 10.71
C ALA A 340 26.07 -2.41 11.76
N PRO A 341 26.32 -3.73 11.61
CA PRO A 341 27.19 -4.47 12.53
C PRO A 341 28.62 -3.91 12.63
N ALA A 342 29.10 -3.23 11.58
CA ALA A 342 30.43 -2.62 11.57
C ALA A 342 30.55 -1.39 12.50
N ASP A 343 29.42 -0.84 12.94
CA ASP A 343 29.37 0.31 13.85
C ASP A 343 29.22 -0.14 15.33
N GLN A 344 29.10 -1.44 15.59
CA GLN A 344 29.06 -1.99 16.95
C GLN A 344 30.48 -2.32 17.39
N ASP A 345 30.97 -1.66 18.44
CA ASP A 345 32.29 -1.91 19.01
C ASP A 345 32.32 -3.35 19.55
N PRO A 346 33.22 -4.23 19.07
CA PRO A 346 33.25 -5.63 19.49
C PRO A 346 33.39 -5.84 21.01
N ASP A 347 33.84 -4.81 21.74
CA ASP A 347 34.05 -4.86 23.19
C ASP A 347 32.78 -4.51 24.01
N ASP A 348 31.76 -3.87 23.43
CA ASP A 348 30.53 -3.47 24.15
C ASP A 348 29.57 -4.64 24.43
N ASP A 349 29.60 -5.70 23.62
CA ASP A 349 28.73 -6.89 23.75
C ASP A 349 29.08 -7.78 24.95
N ALA A 350 30.20 -7.53 25.64
CA ALA A 350 30.62 -8.34 26.80
C ALA A 350 30.00 -7.86 28.13
N SER A 351 29.46 -6.63 28.21
CA SER A 351 29.12 -5.99 29.47
C SER A 351 27.62 -5.87 29.78
N ASP A 352 26.76 -5.92 28.75
CA ASP A 352 25.31 -5.93 28.94
C ASP A 352 24.80 -7.36 28.74
N GLY A 353 24.34 -8.01 29.81
CA GLY A 353 23.97 -9.44 29.89
C GLY A 353 22.84 -9.91 28.96
N GLY A 354 22.53 -9.19 27.89
CA GLY A 354 21.81 -9.69 26.74
C GLY A 354 22.68 -10.67 25.98
N THR A 355 22.68 -11.93 26.41
CA THR A 355 23.29 -13.06 25.70
C THR A 355 23.20 -12.84 24.19
N PRO A 356 24.33 -12.83 23.45
CA PRO A 356 24.32 -12.80 22.00
C PRO A 356 23.25 -13.77 21.56
N VAL A 357 22.25 -13.29 20.82
CA VAL A 357 21.22 -14.18 20.29
C VAL A 357 21.95 -15.02 19.25
N ASP A 358 22.55 -16.12 19.72
CA ASP A 358 23.21 -17.11 18.90
C ASP A 358 22.25 -17.39 17.75
N PRO A 359 22.73 -17.34 16.49
CA PRO A 359 21.87 -17.62 15.35
C PRO A 359 21.29 -19.01 15.57
N ALA A 360 20.01 -19.04 15.99
CA ALA A 360 19.35 -20.26 16.39
C ALA A 360 19.63 -21.30 15.29
N PRO A 361 20.17 -22.49 15.63
CA PRO A 361 20.74 -23.39 14.66
C PRO A 361 19.74 -23.60 13.53
N THR A 362 20.17 -23.31 12.30
CA THR A 362 19.32 -23.36 11.12
C THR A 362 18.77 -24.77 11.00
N ARG A 363 17.48 -24.91 11.30
CA ARG A 363 16.81 -26.21 11.18
C ARG A 363 16.66 -26.52 9.68
N PRO A 364 17.20 -27.62 9.16
CA PRO A 364 17.17 -27.93 7.73
C PRO A 364 15.74 -27.95 7.18
N ALA A 365 14.78 -28.43 7.98
CA ALA A 365 13.36 -28.41 7.64
C ALA A 365 12.80 -26.99 7.42
N ALA A 366 13.20 -26.02 8.25
CA ALA A 366 12.75 -24.63 8.09
C ALA A 366 13.33 -23.98 6.83
N ASN A 367 14.56 -24.33 6.46
CA ASN A 367 15.17 -23.87 5.21
C ASN A 367 14.44 -24.47 3.99
N LEU A 368 14.17 -25.78 3.99
CA LEU A 368 13.44 -26.43 2.91
C LEU A 368 12.02 -25.84 2.73
N LEU A 369 11.29 -25.64 3.82
CA LEU A 369 9.97 -25.00 3.80
C LEU A 369 10.03 -23.55 3.32
N GLY A 370 11.05 -22.78 3.73
CA GLY A 370 11.25 -21.41 3.28
C GLY A 370 11.53 -21.33 1.77
N ILE A 371 12.39 -22.22 1.26
CA ILE A 371 12.71 -22.29 -0.18
C ILE A 371 11.47 -22.70 -0.97
N ALA A 372 10.77 -23.75 -0.55
CA ALA A 372 9.55 -24.21 -1.20
C ALA A 372 8.48 -23.11 -1.24
N ALA A 373 8.26 -22.40 -0.13
CA ALA A 373 7.32 -21.28 -0.09
C ALA A 373 7.73 -20.13 -1.02
N LEU A 374 9.02 -19.76 -1.04
CA LEU A 374 9.53 -18.72 -1.93
C LEU A 374 9.35 -19.09 -3.40
N VAL A 375 9.76 -20.30 -3.79
CA VAL A 375 9.65 -20.80 -5.16
C VAL A 375 8.19 -20.90 -5.59
N LEU A 376 7.31 -21.44 -4.76
CA LEU A 376 5.88 -21.58 -5.08
C LEU A 376 5.22 -20.21 -5.28
N LEU A 377 5.47 -19.25 -4.39
CA LEU A 377 4.90 -17.92 -4.48
C LEU A 377 5.47 -17.13 -5.67
N LEU A 378 6.78 -17.23 -5.92
CA LEU A 378 7.40 -16.61 -7.10
C LEU A 378 6.94 -17.25 -8.40
N ALA A 379 6.68 -18.56 -8.44
CA ALA A 379 6.12 -19.23 -9.60
C ALA A 379 4.68 -18.76 -9.87
N ALA A 380 3.86 -18.65 -8.81
CA ALA A 380 2.49 -18.16 -8.93
C ALA A 380 2.43 -16.71 -9.44
N VAL A 381 3.30 -15.83 -8.94
CA VAL A 381 3.39 -14.45 -9.44
C VAL A 381 4.02 -14.39 -10.82
N GLY A 382 5.08 -15.17 -11.04
CA GLY A 382 5.78 -15.27 -12.31
C GLY A 382 4.85 -15.68 -13.45
N PHE A 383 3.88 -16.56 -13.20
CA PHE A 383 2.85 -16.94 -14.17
C PHE A 383 2.06 -15.74 -14.71
N TYR A 384 1.63 -14.82 -13.83
CA TYR A 384 0.91 -13.61 -14.24
C TYR A 384 1.83 -12.53 -14.83
N LEU A 385 3.10 -12.51 -14.43
CA LEU A 385 4.10 -11.55 -14.90
C LEU A 385 4.70 -11.94 -16.26
N LEU A 386 4.70 -13.24 -16.59
CA LEU A 386 5.38 -13.80 -17.76
C LEU A 386 4.91 -13.21 -19.09
N PRO A 387 3.60 -13.03 -19.36
CA PRO A 387 3.15 -12.43 -20.62
C PRO A 387 3.69 -11.02 -20.83
N TRP A 388 3.82 -10.24 -19.77
CA TRP A 388 4.42 -8.90 -19.85
C TRP A 388 5.93 -8.97 -20.08
N LEU A 389 6.65 -9.83 -19.34
CA LEU A 389 8.09 -10.00 -19.50
C LEU A 389 8.48 -10.45 -20.91
N ALA A 390 7.69 -11.36 -21.50
CA ALA A 390 7.91 -11.86 -22.86
C ALA A 390 7.77 -10.76 -23.94
N ARG A 391 7.06 -9.67 -23.63
CA ARG A 391 6.73 -8.57 -24.56
C ARG A 391 7.54 -7.30 -24.30
N MET A 392 8.44 -7.29 -23.31
CA MET A 392 9.30 -6.13 -23.02
C MET A 392 10.26 -5.78 -24.16
N GLY A 393 10.52 -6.74 -25.06
CA GLY A 393 11.38 -6.55 -26.23
C GLY A 393 10.62 -6.24 -27.53
N GLU A 394 9.31 -6.01 -27.48
CA GLU A 394 8.55 -5.62 -28.67
C GLU A 394 8.98 -4.25 -29.15
N ASP A 395 9.32 -4.15 -30.44
CA ASP A 395 9.55 -2.87 -31.09
C ASP A 395 8.24 -2.06 -31.09
N THR A 396 8.33 -0.81 -30.66
CA THR A 396 7.22 0.12 -30.75
C THR A 396 7.00 0.42 -32.23
N SER A 397 5.88 -0.04 -32.77
CA SER A 397 5.52 0.20 -34.16
C SER A 397 5.48 1.69 -34.46
N GLU A 398 5.99 2.05 -35.63
CA GLU A 398 5.88 3.39 -36.22
C GLU A 398 6.56 4.54 -35.48
N GLY A 399 7.86 4.43 -35.18
CA GLY A 399 8.69 5.62 -34.95
C GLY A 399 8.29 6.48 -33.74
N ALA A 400 7.52 5.93 -32.80
CA ALA A 400 7.21 6.58 -31.54
C ALA A 400 8.53 6.89 -30.82
N ASP A 401 8.80 8.18 -30.62
CA ASP A 401 9.98 8.62 -29.89
C ASP A 401 9.86 8.17 -28.42
N LEU A 402 10.58 7.11 -28.04
CA LEU A 402 10.62 6.57 -26.68
C LEU A 402 10.93 7.67 -25.66
N TRP A 403 11.79 8.63 -26.02
CA TRP A 403 12.13 9.73 -25.13
C TRP A 403 10.95 10.69 -24.94
N LEU A 404 10.20 10.97 -26.00
CA LEU A 404 8.96 11.74 -25.91
C LEU A 404 7.92 11.03 -25.03
N ALA A 405 7.76 9.71 -25.19
CA ALA A 405 6.86 8.90 -24.36
C ALA A 405 7.26 8.93 -22.88
N ILE A 406 8.56 8.75 -22.57
CA ILE A 406 9.10 8.86 -21.22
C ILE A 406 8.84 10.25 -20.64
N ARG A 407 9.19 11.32 -21.38
CA ARG A 407 9.05 12.70 -20.91
C ARG A 407 7.59 13.06 -20.61
N ARG A 408 6.66 12.65 -21.47
CA ARG A 408 5.24 12.98 -21.30
C ARG A 408 4.55 12.11 -20.23
N THR A 409 4.95 10.84 -20.10
CA THR A 409 4.36 9.93 -19.10
C THR A 409 4.92 10.16 -17.69
N TRP A 410 6.22 10.43 -17.57
CA TRP A 410 6.90 10.53 -16.26
C TRP A 410 7.20 11.97 -15.82
N GLY A 411 7.17 12.94 -16.74
CA GLY A 411 7.44 14.35 -16.44
C GLY A 411 6.42 14.98 -15.47
N PRO A 412 5.10 14.97 -15.77
CA PRO A 412 4.10 15.54 -14.86
C PRO A 412 4.05 14.84 -13.48
N PRO A 413 4.10 13.49 -13.39
CA PRO A 413 4.25 12.78 -12.11
C PRO A 413 5.49 13.17 -11.30
N LEU A 414 6.61 13.50 -11.96
CA LEU A 414 7.82 13.96 -11.29
C LEU A 414 7.60 15.28 -10.55
N ILE A 415 6.89 16.23 -11.16
CA ILE A 415 6.54 17.51 -10.52
C ILE A 415 5.67 17.26 -9.30
N THR A 416 4.62 16.44 -9.45
CA THR A 416 3.72 16.07 -8.34
C THR A 416 4.49 15.45 -7.19
N THR A 417 5.37 14.50 -7.50
CA THR A 417 6.19 13.78 -6.52
C THR A 417 7.18 14.72 -5.83
N ALA A 418 7.81 15.63 -6.59
CA ALA A 418 8.77 16.60 -6.07
C ALA A 418 8.14 17.57 -5.07
N VAL A 419 6.83 17.82 -5.15
CA VAL A 419 6.10 18.64 -4.17
C VAL A 419 5.54 17.78 -3.03
N ALA A 420 4.87 16.69 -3.35
CA ALA A 420 4.18 15.84 -2.39
C ALA A 420 5.13 15.15 -1.39
N LEU A 421 6.32 14.75 -1.86
CA LEU A 421 7.31 14.05 -1.01
C LEU A 421 7.88 14.98 0.08
N PRO A 422 8.43 16.18 -0.22
CA PRO A 422 8.88 17.10 0.83
C PRO A 422 7.77 17.49 1.80
N VAL A 423 6.54 17.74 1.32
CA VAL A 423 5.42 18.07 2.20
C VAL A 423 5.12 16.93 3.18
N ALA A 424 5.11 15.68 2.70
CA ALA A 424 4.94 14.50 3.55
C ALA A 424 6.10 14.30 4.54
N VAL A 425 7.34 14.56 4.10
CA VAL A 425 8.55 14.50 4.96
C VAL A 425 8.48 15.56 6.06
N LEU A 426 8.14 16.80 5.73
CA LEU A 426 8.00 17.91 6.69
C LEU A 426 6.90 17.60 7.72
N GLY A 427 5.75 17.13 7.27
CA GLY A 427 4.67 16.72 8.17
C GLY A 427 5.06 15.54 9.06
N GLY A 428 5.71 14.52 8.49
CA GLY A 428 6.17 13.36 9.23
C GLY A 428 7.21 13.74 10.27
N TYR A 429 8.11 14.67 9.94
CA TYR A 429 9.14 15.17 10.85
C TYR A 429 8.53 16.02 11.97
N ALA A 430 7.59 16.91 11.63
CA ALA A 430 6.85 17.71 12.59
C ALA A 430 6.11 16.85 13.61
N ILE A 431 5.32 15.87 13.15
CA ILE A 431 4.53 15.00 14.02
C ILE A 431 5.42 13.98 14.75
N GLY A 432 6.36 13.36 14.05
CA GLY A 432 7.17 12.24 14.54
C GLY A 432 8.38 12.64 15.38
N ALA A 433 9.19 13.59 14.91
CA ALA A 433 10.42 14.00 15.59
C ALA A 433 10.21 15.24 16.48
N LEU A 434 9.50 16.28 16.01
CA LEU A 434 9.29 17.50 16.81
C LEU A 434 8.19 17.35 17.86
N ARG A 435 7.19 16.49 17.62
CA ARG A 435 6.14 16.12 18.59
C ARG A 435 5.58 17.33 19.36
N PRO A 436 4.94 18.30 18.69
CA PRO A 436 4.49 19.54 19.34
C PRO A 436 3.49 19.30 20.48
N LEU A 437 2.80 18.15 20.49
CA LEU A 437 1.88 17.74 21.57
C LEU A 437 2.45 16.57 22.39
N GLY A 438 3.78 16.39 22.39
CA GLY A 438 4.44 15.26 23.02
C GLY A 438 3.94 13.91 22.48
N ASN A 439 3.60 12.99 23.37
CA ASN A 439 3.08 11.66 23.00
C ASN A 439 1.73 11.72 22.26
N ALA A 440 0.95 12.78 22.47
CA ALA A 440 -0.34 12.95 21.81
C ALA A 440 -0.21 13.39 20.34
N SER A 441 1.00 13.76 19.86
CA SER A 441 1.20 14.23 18.49
C SER A 441 0.73 13.23 17.43
N ARG A 442 0.76 11.92 17.72
CA ARG A 442 0.20 10.89 16.81
C ARG A 442 -1.28 11.11 16.48
N TRP A 443 -2.06 11.69 17.39
CA TRP A 443 -3.47 11.98 17.17
C TRP A 443 -3.69 13.06 16.11
N LEU A 444 -2.69 13.90 15.82
CA LEU A 444 -2.75 14.85 14.70
C LEU A 444 -2.92 14.14 13.35
N LEU A 445 -2.50 12.87 13.23
CA LEU A 445 -2.72 12.08 12.02
C LEU A 445 -4.21 11.83 11.71
N ILE A 446 -5.10 11.91 12.71
CA ILE A 446 -6.55 11.75 12.49
C ILE A 446 -7.09 12.82 11.55
N VAL A 447 -6.52 14.03 11.57
CA VAL A 447 -6.90 15.11 10.66
C VAL A 447 -6.69 14.70 9.20
N PHE A 448 -5.69 13.86 8.90
CA PHE A 448 -5.38 13.39 7.55
C PHE A 448 -6.02 12.04 7.22
N ALA A 449 -6.46 11.30 8.23
CA ALA A 449 -6.92 9.92 8.10
C ALA A 449 -8.09 9.69 7.13
N PRO A 450 -9.10 10.58 7.01
CA PRO A 450 -10.18 10.42 6.04
C PRO A 450 -9.69 10.31 4.59
N TRP A 451 -8.51 10.85 4.26
CA TRP A 451 -7.94 10.83 2.92
C TRP A 451 -6.74 9.89 2.78
N LEU A 452 -6.44 9.07 3.80
CA LEU A 452 -5.33 8.13 3.78
C LEU A 452 -5.39 7.17 2.57
N PHE A 453 -6.60 6.77 2.16
CA PHE A 453 -6.80 5.86 1.05
C PHE A 453 -7.61 6.45 -0.11
N ILE A 454 -7.82 7.76 -0.14
CA ILE A 454 -8.54 8.39 -1.24
C ILE A 454 -7.54 8.63 -2.39
N GLY A 455 -7.71 7.91 -3.49
CA GLY A 455 -6.97 8.12 -4.73
C GLY A 455 -7.58 9.22 -5.60
N THR A 456 -7.14 9.29 -6.85
CA THR A 456 -7.63 10.29 -7.83
C THR A 456 -9.07 10.04 -8.27
N GLY A 457 -9.51 8.77 -8.32
CA GLY A 457 -10.87 8.37 -8.70
C GLY A 457 -11.99 9.16 -7.99
N PRO A 458 -12.13 9.03 -6.65
CA PRO A 458 -13.20 9.71 -5.90
C PRO A 458 -13.17 11.25 -5.97
N LEU A 459 -12.03 11.85 -6.32
CA LEU A 459 -11.87 13.30 -6.45
C LEU A 459 -11.84 13.77 -7.92
N GLY A 460 -12.07 12.86 -8.88
CA GLY A 460 -11.94 13.12 -10.31
C GLY A 460 -12.79 14.30 -10.80
N ALA A 461 -14.05 14.37 -10.37
CA ALA A 461 -14.99 15.43 -10.76
C ALA A 461 -14.50 16.84 -10.38
N ALA A 462 -14.18 17.03 -9.10
CA ALA A 462 -13.69 18.32 -8.59
C ALA A 462 -12.33 18.69 -9.20
N ASN A 463 -11.43 17.72 -9.40
CA ASN A 463 -10.14 17.98 -10.03
C ASN A 463 -10.28 18.35 -11.50
N LEU A 464 -11.18 17.69 -12.24
CA LEU A 464 -11.47 17.99 -13.64
C LEU A 464 -12.08 19.39 -13.77
N GLU A 465 -13.04 19.75 -12.93
CA GLU A 465 -13.62 21.09 -12.90
C GLU A 465 -12.59 22.17 -12.53
N ALA A 466 -11.65 21.87 -11.64
CA ALA A 466 -10.62 22.84 -11.27
C ALA A 466 -9.65 23.11 -12.43
N VAL A 467 -9.34 22.11 -13.25
CA VAL A 467 -8.57 22.27 -14.50
C VAL A 467 -9.42 22.97 -15.57
N ALA A 468 -10.74 22.72 -15.56
CA ALA A 468 -11.69 23.30 -16.48
C ALA A 468 -11.79 24.82 -16.44
N GLY A 469 -11.99 25.34 -15.22
CA GLY A 469 -12.31 26.74 -14.97
C GLY A 469 -11.16 27.69 -15.33
N GLU A 470 -9.94 27.18 -15.44
CA GLU A 470 -8.76 27.94 -15.83
C GLU A 470 -8.68 28.15 -17.36
N GLY A 471 -9.61 27.57 -18.15
CA GLY A 471 -9.61 27.68 -19.62
C GLY A 471 -8.48 26.88 -20.29
N GLU A 472 -7.80 26.04 -19.50
CA GLU A 472 -6.57 25.34 -19.89
C GLU A 472 -6.84 23.95 -20.51
N TYR A 473 -8.10 23.63 -20.79
CA TYR A 473 -8.52 22.42 -21.52
C TYR A 473 -7.85 22.23 -22.88
N MET A 474 -7.17 23.22 -23.46
CA MET A 474 -6.49 23.09 -24.75
C MET A 474 -4.96 22.91 -24.60
N VAL A 475 -4.41 23.02 -23.37
CA VAL A 475 -2.99 22.73 -23.06
C VAL A 475 -2.86 21.35 -22.39
N ILE A 476 -3.78 20.46 -22.76
CA ILE A 476 -3.89 19.09 -22.28
C ILE A 476 -2.61 18.32 -22.64
N GLY A 477 -1.95 17.79 -21.62
CA GLY A 477 -0.69 17.07 -21.73
C GLY A 477 0.34 17.40 -20.65
N SER A 478 0.07 18.37 -19.76
CA SER A 478 1.06 18.85 -18.78
C SER A 478 0.60 18.88 -17.32
N PHE A 479 -0.65 18.53 -17.00
CA PHE A 479 -1.15 18.73 -15.64
C PHE A 479 -0.71 17.64 -14.67
N PRO A 480 0.10 17.98 -13.66
CA PRO A 480 0.35 17.07 -12.55
C PRO A 480 -0.99 16.78 -11.83
N PRO A 481 -1.28 15.53 -11.43
CA PRO A 481 -2.35 15.26 -10.48
C PRO A 481 -2.24 16.22 -9.29
N ARG A 482 -3.33 16.85 -8.86
CA ARG A 482 -3.34 17.83 -7.76
C ARG A 482 -3.19 17.18 -6.37
N ALA A 483 -2.39 16.12 -6.26
CA ALA A 483 -2.05 15.43 -5.02
C ALA A 483 -0.82 16.08 -4.35
N TRP A 484 -0.99 17.30 -3.82
CA TRP A 484 0.09 18.11 -3.22
C TRP A 484 0.71 17.50 -1.94
N ILE A 485 0.12 16.43 -1.40
CA ILE A 485 0.64 15.65 -0.28
C ILE A 485 0.28 14.17 -0.45
N ALA A 486 1.26 13.29 -0.26
CA ALA A 486 1.05 11.85 -0.19
C ALA A 486 0.79 11.42 1.26
N ILE A 487 -0.50 11.35 1.65
CA ILE A 487 -0.91 11.05 3.03
C ILE A 487 -0.39 9.68 3.51
N PRO A 488 -0.37 8.58 2.72
CA PRO A 488 0.28 7.35 3.13
C PRO A 488 1.75 7.54 3.57
N LEU A 489 2.50 8.38 2.84
CA LEU A 489 3.88 8.67 3.18
C LEU A 489 4.00 9.53 4.45
N LEU A 490 3.05 10.44 4.71
CA LEU A 490 2.99 11.19 5.96
C LEU A 490 2.96 10.24 7.17
N PHE A 491 2.18 9.16 7.12
CA PHE A 491 2.12 8.14 8.16
C PHE A 491 3.42 7.33 8.28
N VAL A 492 4.02 6.96 7.15
CA VAL A 492 5.31 6.23 7.11
C VAL A 492 6.44 7.08 7.69
N PHE A 493 6.57 8.33 7.25
CA PHE A 493 7.58 9.26 7.78
C PHE A 493 7.34 9.61 9.24
N THR A 494 6.08 9.74 9.67
CA THR A 494 5.77 9.90 11.09
C THR A 494 6.29 8.71 11.91
N ALA A 495 6.09 7.48 11.43
CA ALA A 495 6.57 6.27 12.12
C ALA A 495 8.10 6.22 12.17
N LEU A 496 8.75 6.55 11.05
CA LEU A 496 10.21 6.57 10.89
C LEU A 496 10.83 7.62 11.81
N PHE A 497 10.43 8.88 11.67
CA PHE A 497 11.01 9.97 12.44
C PHE A 497 10.71 9.85 13.93
N TRP A 498 9.60 9.21 14.31
CA TRP A 498 9.36 8.86 15.70
C TRP A 498 10.42 7.89 16.23
N GLY A 499 10.66 6.78 15.52
CA GLY A 499 11.65 5.77 15.94
C GLY A 499 13.09 6.33 15.97
N LEU A 500 13.46 7.09 14.94
CA LEU A 500 14.79 7.70 14.85
C LEU A 500 15.04 8.76 15.93
N GLU A 501 14.04 9.56 16.28
CA GLU A 501 14.16 10.57 17.34
C GLU A 501 14.29 9.93 18.73
N ASP A 502 13.54 8.86 19.01
CA ASP A 502 13.68 8.12 20.26
C ASP A 502 15.10 7.58 20.42
N ARG A 503 15.67 7.03 19.34
CA ARG A 503 17.06 6.56 19.35
C ARG A 503 18.06 7.70 19.51
N ARG A 504 17.88 8.80 18.78
CA ARG A 504 18.77 9.97 18.87
C ARG A 504 18.86 10.46 20.31
N ARG A 505 17.73 10.50 21.02
CA ARG A 505 17.70 10.86 22.45
C ARG A 505 18.40 9.85 23.33
N ALA A 506 18.17 8.56 23.10
CA ALA A 506 18.85 7.50 23.86
C ALA A 506 20.38 7.62 23.70
N ALA A 507 20.87 7.83 22.48
CA ALA A 507 22.30 8.03 22.21
C ALA A 507 22.85 9.28 22.93
N LEU A 508 22.11 10.40 22.93
CA LEU A 508 22.51 11.60 23.67
C LEU A 508 22.56 11.37 25.19
N MET A 509 21.62 10.60 25.75
CA MET A 509 21.64 10.23 27.18
C MET A 509 22.83 9.32 27.53
N GLN A 510 23.31 8.54 26.55
CA GLN A 510 24.52 7.73 26.67
C GLN A 510 25.81 8.53 26.45
N GLY A 511 25.72 9.85 26.25
CA GLY A 511 26.88 10.73 26.09
C GLY A 511 27.40 10.86 24.65
N ALA A 512 26.66 10.37 23.65
CA ALA A 512 27.05 10.57 22.25
C ALA A 512 27.08 12.06 21.88
N GLU A 513 28.03 12.45 21.03
CA GLU A 513 28.14 13.82 20.55
C GLU A 513 26.87 14.24 19.78
N PRO A 514 26.33 15.46 20.01
CA PRO A 514 25.15 15.96 19.30
C PRO A 514 25.26 15.93 17.77
N GLY A 515 26.46 16.20 17.22
CA GLY A 515 26.72 16.14 15.78
C GLY A 515 26.60 14.72 15.23
N ALA A 516 27.24 13.75 15.88
CA ALA A 516 27.20 12.34 15.50
C ALA A 516 25.78 11.77 15.56
N ALA A 517 25.02 12.07 16.63
CA ALA A 517 23.64 11.63 16.78
C ALA A 517 22.72 12.21 15.69
N ARG A 518 22.93 13.47 15.29
CA ARG A 518 22.20 14.11 14.18
C ARG A 518 22.54 13.49 12.83
N LEU A 519 23.82 13.21 12.57
CA LEU A 519 24.26 12.58 11.33
C LEU A 519 23.70 11.15 11.21
N ALA A 520 23.72 10.37 12.28
CA ALA A 520 23.12 9.03 12.33
C ALA A 520 21.61 9.06 12.03
N PHE A 521 20.89 10.05 12.57
CA PHE A 521 19.47 10.26 12.26
C PHE A 521 19.25 10.51 10.75
N LEU A 522 20.03 11.41 10.14
CA LEU A 522 19.91 11.76 8.72
C LEU A 522 20.28 10.57 7.81
N ASN A 523 21.37 9.88 8.11
CA ASN A 523 21.83 8.70 7.36
C ASN A 523 20.82 7.56 7.41
N ALA A 524 20.07 7.43 8.51
CA ALA A 524 19.00 6.45 8.63
C ALA A 524 17.72 6.87 7.88
N ALA A 525 17.42 8.17 7.80
CA ALA A 525 16.21 8.69 7.19
C ALA A 525 16.29 8.84 5.65
N TRP A 526 17.45 9.22 5.12
CA TRP A 526 17.61 9.54 3.70
C TRP A 526 17.27 8.36 2.76
N PRO A 527 17.76 7.13 2.99
CA PRO A 527 17.45 6.01 2.09
C PRO A 527 15.96 5.66 2.05
N MET A 528 15.25 5.79 3.18
CA MET A 528 13.79 5.62 3.20
C MET A 528 13.11 6.70 2.38
N THR A 529 13.57 7.95 2.52
CA THR A 529 13.00 9.09 1.79
C THR A 529 13.16 8.90 0.28
N ALA A 530 14.34 8.48 -0.17
CA ALA A 530 14.60 8.16 -1.58
C ALA A 530 13.73 6.98 -2.07
N LEU A 531 13.64 5.90 -1.30
CA LEU A 531 12.81 4.74 -1.65
C LEU A 531 11.32 5.10 -1.76
N MET A 532 10.79 5.88 -0.81
CA MET A 532 9.41 6.33 -0.83
C MET A 532 9.15 7.35 -1.94
N GLY A 533 10.13 8.19 -2.29
CA GLY A 533 10.07 9.08 -3.45
C GLY A 533 9.96 8.33 -4.77
N LEU A 534 10.78 7.28 -4.95
CA LEU A 534 10.68 6.40 -6.13
C LEU A 534 9.34 5.67 -6.18
N ALA A 535 8.87 5.14 -5.05
CA ALA A 535 7.57 4.48 -4.99
C ALA A 535 6.42 5.44 -5.34
N LEU A 536 6.46 6.67 -4.82
CA LEU A 536 5.46 7.70 -5.12
C LEU A 536 5.49 8.12 -6.60
N LEU A 537 6.67 8.28 -7.18
CA LEU A 537 6.83 8.57 -8.61
C LEU A 537 6.22 7.47 -9.47
N LEU A 538 6.50 6.19 -9.14
CA LEU A 538 5.94 5.05 -9.83
C LEU A 538 4.41 5.02 -9.74
N VAL A 539 3.84 5.23 -8.55
CA VAL A 539 2.37 5.26 -8.37
C VAL A 539 1.73 6.37 -9.20
N ASN A 540 2.29 7.58 -9.17
CA ASN A 540 1.78 8.71 -9.95
C ASN A 540 1.94 8.50 -11.47
N ALA A 541 3.02 7.84 -11.90
CA ALA A 541 3.24 7.50 -13.31
C ALA A 541 2.30 6.41 -13.84
N GLN A 542 1.75 5.59 -12.94
CA GLN A 542 0.83 4.50 -13.26
C GLN A 542 -0.64 4.85 -12.95
N ASP A 543 -0.95 6.12 -12.68
CA ASP A 543 -2.32 6.58 -12.45
C ASP A 543 -3.11 6.70 -13.75
N LEU A 544 -3.56 5.55 -14.27
CA LEU A 544 -4.30 5.47 -15.52
C LEU A 544 -5.64 6.24 -15.47
N PHE A 545 -6.26 6.36 -14.29
CA PHE A 545 -7.52 7.09 -14.15
C PHE A 545 -7.34 8.56 -14.51
N TRP A 546 -6.33 9.21 -13.93
CA TRP A 546 -6.05 10.61 -14.22
C TRP A 546 -5.57 10.80 -15.67
N GLN A 547 -4.74 9.88 -16.16
CA GLN A 547 -4.23 9.93 -17.53
C GLN A 547 -5.36 9.91 -18.56
N GLN A 548 -6.34 9.00 -18.42
CA GLN A 548 -7.48 8.93 -19.34
C GLN A 548 -8.44 10.12 -19.17
N LEU A 549 -8.73 10.53 -17.93
CA LEU A 549 -9.64 11.65 -17.69
C LEU A 549 -9.13 12.97 -18.28
N THR A 550 -7.81 13.09 -18.43
CA THR A 550 -7.14 14.25 -19.01
C THR A 550 -6.58 13.99 -20.40
N PHE A 551 -6.99 12.92 -21.10
CA PHE A 551 -6.51 12.56 -22.45
C PHE A 551 -4.97 12.48 -22.61
N GLN A 552 -4.24 12.26 -21.51
CA GLN A 552 -2.78 12.03 -21.52
C GLN A 552 -2.44 10.59 -21.92
N ASP A 553 -3.43 9.70 -21.85
CA ASP A 553 -3.33 8.28 -22.17
C ASP A 553 -2.89 8.01 -23.61
N MET A 554 -3.18 8.91 -24.57
CA MET A 554 -2.80 8.80 -25.99
C MET A 554 -1.32 8.45 -26.24
N LEU A 555 -0.44 8.62 -25.25
CA LEU A 555 1.01 8.48 -25.39
C LEU A 555 1.60 7.27 -24.66
N SER A 556 0.84 6.64 -23.77
CA SER A 556 1.30 5.48 -22.99
C SER A 556 0.33 4.31 -23.15
N SER A 557 -0.88 4.42 -22.61
CA SER A 557 -1.90 3.37 -22.65
C SER A 557 -2.76 3.38 -23.91
N GLY A 558 -2.84 4.51 -24.62
CA GLY A 558 -3.57 4.66 -25.87
C GLY A 558 -3.11 3.66 -26.95
N PRO A 559 -1.79 3.56 -27.25
CA PRO A 559 -1.27 2.54 -28.15
C PRO A 559 -1.63 1.12 -27.72
N MET A 560 -1.57 0.84 -26.40
CA MET A 560 -1.89 -0.48 -25.87
C MET A 560 -3.37 -0.85 -26.00
N ILE A 561 -4.27 0.11 -25.76
CA ILE A 561 -5.72 -0.06 -25.91
C ILE A 561 -6.08 -0.17 -27.40
N SER A 562 -5.52 0.70 -28.24
CA SER A 562 -5.70 0.65 -29.70
C SER A 562 -5.26 -0.69 -30.29
N ALA A 563 -4.13 -1.25 -29.83
CA ALA A 563 -3.66 -2.55 -30.28
C ALA A 563 -4.63 -3.69 -29.90
N LEU A 564 -5.26 -3.63 -28.72
CA LEU A 564 -6.29 -4.58 -28.31
C LEU A 564 -7.56 -4.44 -29.16
N GLU A 565 -8.01 -3.21 -29.44
CA GLU A 565 -9.22 -2.94 -30.21
C GLU A 565 -9.09 -3.35 -31.68
N ASN A 566 -7.91 -3.12 -32.27
CA ASN A 566 -7.62 -3.44 -33.67
C ASN A 566 -7.01 -4.85 -33.87
N LEU A 567 -6.82 -5.61 -32.78
CA LEU A 567 -6.20 -6.94 -32.78
C LEU A 567 -4.76 -6.94 -33.35
N GLU A 568 -4.01 -5.85 -33.14
CA GLU A 568 -2.60 -5.70 -33.54
C GLU A 568 -1.67 -6.34 -32.49
N LEU A 569 -1.80 -7.65 -32.31
CA LEU A 569 -1.18 -8.40 -31.20
C LEU A 569 0.34 -8.58 -31.32
N GLU A 570 0.98 -8.18 -32.43
CA GLU A 570 2.44 -8.25 -32.58
C GLU A 570 3.13 -6.97 -32.07
N GLN A 571 2.43 -5.83 -32.11
CA GLN A 571 2.98 -4.50 -31.86
C GLN A 571 2.14 -3.79 -30.81
N SER A 572 2.03 -4.42 -29.65
CA SER A 572 1.07 -4.01 -28.62
C SER A 572 1.41 -2.73 -27.87
N GLY A 573 2.62 -2.19 -28.03
CA GLY A 573 3.11 -1.05 -27.26
C GLY A 573 3.26 -1.33 -25.76
N VAL A 574 3.16 -2.59 -25.30
CA VAL A 574 3.24 -2.96 -23.87
C VAL A 574 4.54 -2.47 -23.21
N ALA A 575 5.64 -2.41 -23.95
CA ALA A 575 6.92 -1.88 -23.48
C ALA A 575 6.88 -0.37 -23.12
N LEU A 576 5.92 0.40 -23.66
CA LEU A 576 5.75 1.83 -23.35
C LEU A 576 5.13 2.07 -21.97
N GLY A 577 4.35 1.12 -21.45
CA GLY A 577 3.72 1.25 -20.14
C GLY A 577 4.72 1.26 -18.98
N PHE A 578 5.85 0.59 -19.14
CA PHE A 578 7.01 0.74 -18.26
C PHE A 578 8.33 0.57 -19.03
N PRO A 579 8.88 1.68 -19.58
CA PRO A 579 10.06 1.64 -20.43
C PRO A 579 11.25 0.94 -19.77
N VAL A 580 11.91 0.05 -20.53
CA VAL A 580 13.04 -0.77 -20.05
C VAL A 580 14.15 0.06 -19.36
N PRO A 581 14.58 1.23 -19.88
CA PRO A 581 15.59 2.04 -19.19
C PRO A 581 15.17 2.47 -17.78
N LEU A 582 13.89 2.83 -17.60
CA LEU A 582 13.35 3.18 -16.29
C LEU A 582 13.22 1.94 -15.41
N LEU A 583 12.73 0.82 -15.95
CA LEU A 583 12.65 -0.44 -15.21
C LEU A 583 14.03 -0.87 -14.67
N ILE A 584 15.10 -0.75 -15.46
CA ILE A 584 16.47 -1.04 -15.02
C ILE A 584 16.88 -0.13 -13.86
N LEU A 585 16.66 1.19 -13.98
CA LEU A 585 16.98 2.14 -12.92
C LEU A 585 16.26 1.79 -11.61
N TYR A 586 14.96 1.52 -11.71
CA TYR A 586 14.12 1.12 -10.60
C TYR A 586 14.56 -0.22 -9.98
N ALA A 587 14.89 -1.21 -10.81
CA ALA A 587 15.39 -2.52 -10.36
C ALA A 587 16.72 -2.39 -9.60
N LEU A 588 17.66 -1.59 -10.10
CA LEU A 588 18.94 -1.32 -9.41
C LEU A 588 18.71 -0.64 -8.05
N ALA A 589 17.83 0.36 -7.99
CA ALA A 589 17.46 1.01 -6.73
C ALA A 589 16.79 0.03 -5.75
N ALA A 590 15.94 -0.86 -6.25
CA ALA A 590 15.29 -1.91 -5.47
C ALA A 590 16.28 -2.89 -4.85
N ILE A 591 17.22 -3.38 -5.67
CA ILE A 591 18.26 -4.31 -5.25
C ILE A 591 19.15 -3.64 -4.20
N ALA A 592 19.56 -2.40 -4.46
CA ALA A 592 20.34 -1.61 -3.51
C ALA A 592 19.62 -1.48 -2.16
N ALA A 593 18.35 -1.09 -2.17
CA ALA A 593 17.54 -1.00 -0.96
C ALA A 593 17.38 -2.37 -0.27
N ALA A 594 17.09 -3.42 -1.03
CA ALA A 594 16.88 -4.78 -0.52
C ALA A 594 18.13 -5.38 0.14
N VAL A 595 19.32 -5.04 -0.34
CA VAL A 595 20.61 -5.54 0.16
C VAL A 595 21.13 -4.69 1.31
N TRP A 596 21.05 -3.36 1.23
CA TRP A 596 21.72 -2.48 2.20
C TRP A 596 20.80 -1.85 3.24
N TYR A 597 19.55 -1.56 2.89
CA TYR A 597 18.65 -0.75 3.73
C TYR A 597 17.50 -1.54 4.38
N LEU A 598 16.70 -2.29 3.60
CA LEU A 598 15.60 -3.11 4.11
C LEU A 598 16.04 -4.13 5.17
N PRO A 599 17.26 -4.71 5.13
CA PRO A 599 17.73 -5.57 6.21
C PRO A 599 17.95 -4.85 7.53
N ARG A 600 17.93 -3.51 7.56
CA ARG A 600 18.08 -2.65 8.74
C ARG A 600 16.75 -2.13 9.27
N LEU A 601 15.68 -2.15 8.47
CA LEU A 601 14.34 -1.75 8.92
C LEU A 601 13.72 -2.75 9.91
N ALA A 602 13.07 -2.22 10.94
CA ALA A 602 12.27 -2.95 11.89
C ALA A 602 10.98 -2.18 12.17
N ILE A 603 9.83 -2.85 12.09
CA ILE A 603 8.55 -2.28 12.52
C ILE A 603 8.33 -2.69 13.97
N ARG A 604 8.19 -1.71 14.86
CA ARG A 604 7.94 -1.92 16.29
C ARG A 604 6.57 -1.36 16.68
N VAL A 605 5.97 -1.97 17.68
CA VAL A 605 4.68 -1.58 18.27
C VAL A 605 4.81 -1.57 19.80
N GLY A 606 4.00 -0.76 20.48
CA GLY A 606 4.01 -0.66 21.94
C GLY A 606 5.00 0.38 22.50
N LYS A 607 5.24 0.31 23.83
CA LYS A 607 6.12 1.23 24.58
C LYS A 607 7.57 0.74 24.70
N ASP A 608 7.77 -0.57 24.55
CA ASP A 608 9.05 -1.25 24.76
C ASP A 608 9.98 -1.06 23.56
#